data_AF-W6T7A2-F1
#
_entry.id   AF-W6T7A2-F1
#
_cell.length_a   1.000
_cell.length_b   1.000
_cell.length_c   1.000
_cell.angle_alpha   90.00
_cell.angle_beta   90.00
_cell.angle_gamma   90.00
#
_symmetry.space_group_name_H-M   'P 1'
#
loop_
_entity.id
_entity.type
_entity.pdbx_description
1 polymer ?
#
loop_
_entity_poly.entity_id
_entity_poly.type
_entity_poly.pdbx_seq_one_letter_code
_entity_poly.pdbx_strand_id
1 'polypeptide(L)'
;MLVSVQRQGNTNIFPIPKDIQVPVDAKYHVYQDTDGCIVYVPIKKDHYDIWADSTLNGLDFEALRQQELADLGYDPRKITPVGSEKTKA
;
A
#
# COMPACT_ATOMS: atom_id res chain seq x y z
N MET A 1 21.24 -16.21 16.57
CA MET A 1 20.85 -16.85 15.30
C MET A 1 21.51 -16.11 14.16
N LEU A 2 22.11 -16.80 13.18
CA LEU A 2 22.82 -16.17 12.06
C LEU A 2 22.12 -16.54 10.75
N VAL A 3 21.85 -15.54 9.92
CA VAL A 3 21.25 -15.71 8.59
C VAL A 3 22.15 -15.06 7.53
N SER A 4 22.29 -15.72 6.38
CA SER A 4 23.05 -15.19 5.27
C SER A 4 22.18 -14.29 4.39
N VAL A 5 22.68 -13.11 4.05
CA VAL A 5 22.02 -12.22 3.08
C VAL A 5 22.09 -12.81 1.69
N GLN A 6 20.97 -12.77 0.97
CA GLN A 6 20.90 -13.17 -0.44
C GLN A 6 20.66 -11.94 -1.30
N ARG A 7 21.29 -11.88 -2.48
CA ARG A 7 21.06 -10.82 -3.47
C ARG A 7 20.16 -11.36 -4.57
N GLN A 8 19.06 -10.65 -4.84
CA GLN A 8 18.16 -10.94 -5.96
C GLN A 8 17.98 -9.68 -6.80
N GLY A 9 18.63 -9.65 -7.95
CA GLY A 9 18.71 -8.45 -8.80
C GLY A 9 19.35 -7.27 -8.07
N ASN A 10 18.56 -6.21 -7.90
CA ASN A 10 18.96 -4.97 -7.22
C ASN A 10 18.55 -4.93 -5.74
N THR A 11 18.04 -6.04 -5.20
CA THR A 11 17.52 -6.13 -3.83
C THR A 11 18.33 -7.09 -2.99
N ASN A 12 18.53 -6.75 -1.72
CA ASN A 12 19.06 -7.65 -0.70
C ASN A 12 17.91 -8.25 0.11
N ILE A 13 17.93 -9.56 0.28
CA ILE A 13 16.90 -10.33 0.96
C ILE A 13 17.50 -10.98 2.20
N PHE A 14 16.84 -10.78 3.33
CA PHE A 14 17.16 -11.42 4.59
C PHE A 14 16.15 -12.55 4.81
N PRO A 15 16.55 -13.82 4.66
CA PRO A 15 15.64 -14.94 4.81
C PRO A 15 15.22 -15.06 6.28
N ILE A 16 13.91 -15.23 6.50
CA ILE A 16 13.36 -15.48 7.83
C ILE A 16 13.48 -16.97 8.14
N PRO A 17 14.11 -17.33 9.27
CA PRO A 17 14.21 -18.71 9.68
C PRO A 17 12.86 -19.37 10.02
N LYS A 18 12.77 -20.69 9.78
CA LYS A 18 11.51 -21.45 9.83
C LYS A 18 10.92 -21.61 11.24
N ASP A 19 11.75 -21.51 12.26
CA ASP A 19 11.37 -21.50 13.68
C ASP A 19 10.57 -20.25 14.05
N ILE A 20 10.72 -19.15 13.30
CA ILE A 20 9.87 -17.97 13.43
C ILE A 20 8.62 -18.18 12.58
N GLN A 21 7.51 -18.50 13.23
CA GLN A 21 6.21 -18.66 12.56
C GLN A 21 5.67 -17.29 12.12
N VAL A 22 5.97 -16.91 10.88
CA VAL A 22 5.48 -15.68 10.26
C VAL A 22 4.30 -16.00 9.34
N PRO A 23 3.17 -15.27 9.45
CA PRO A 23 2.04 -15.43 8.53
C PRO A 23 2.43 -15.15 7.07
N VAL A 24 1.77 -15.84 6.14
CA VAL A 24 1.89 -15.55 4.71
C VAL A 24 1.38 -14.12 4.44
N ASP A 25 2.12 -13.36 3.63
CA ASP A 25 1.87 -11.94 3.33
C ASP A 25 1.91 -10.97 4.53
N ALA A 26 2.69 -11.28 5.56
CA ALA A 26 2.98 -10.33 6.63
C ALA A 26 3.78 -9.14 6.07
N LYS A 27 3.36 -7.92 6.45
CA LYS A 27 4.09 -6.68 6.15
C LYS A 27 4.73 -6.15 7.42
N TYR A 28 5.91 -5.57 7.30
CA TYR A 28 6.68 -5.05 8.41
C TYR A 28 7.11 -3.61 8.13
N HIS A 29 7.04 -2.78 9.16
CA HIS A 29 7.74 -1.50 9.18
C HIS A 29 9.20 -1.79 9.55
N VAL A 30 10.14 -1.28 8.74
CA VAL A 30 11.57 -1.54 8.91
C VAL A 30 12.26 -0.22 9.21
N TYR A 31 13.00 -0.17 10.31
CA TYR A 31 13.81 0.98 10.67
C TYR A 31 15.11 0.54 11.33
N GLN A 32 16.06 1.45 11.39
CA GLN A 32 17.32 1.25 12.10
C GLN A 32 17.24 1.96 13.45
N ASP A 33 17.52 1.24 14.52
CA ASP A 33 17.60 1.80 15.87
C ASP A 33 18.92 2.56 16.06
N THR A 34 19.03 3.31 17.15
CA THR A 34 20.19 4.09 17.59
C THR A 34 21.48 3.26 17.71
N ASP A 35 21.36 1.97 18.04
CA ASP A 35 22.47 1.02 18.10
C ASP A 35 22.86 0.45 16.72
N GLY A 36 22.22 0.91 15.65
CA GLY A 36 22.46 0.46 14.29
C GLY A 36 21.77 -0.86 13.93
N CYS A 37 21.00 -1.46 14.84
CA CYS A 37 20.23 -2.67 14.60
C CYS A 37 19.03 -2.40 13.68
N ILE A 38 18.77 -3.30 12.73
CA ILE A 38 17.57 -3.25 11.88
C ILE A 38 16.42 -3.94 12.63
N VAL A 39 15.33 -3.22 12.87
CA VAL A 39 14.15 -3.69 13.59
C VAL A 39 12.98 -3.82 12.63
N TYR A 40 12.30 -4.98 12.70
CA TYR A 40 11.12 -5.31 11.91
C TYR A 40 9.89 -5.34 12.83
N VAL A 41 8.96 -4.39 12.66
CA VAL A 41 7.72 -4.34 13.45
C VAL A 41 6.54 -4.74 12.58
N PRO A 42 5.73 -5.74 12.98
CA PRO A 42 4.61 -6.19 12.16
C PRO A 42 3.59 -5.05 12.00
N ILE A 43 3.24 -4.77 10.76
CA ILE A 43 2.12 -3.89 10.44
C ILE A 43 0.88 -4.75 10.63
N LYS A 44 0.03 -4.40 11.60
CA LYS A 44 -1.30 -4.99 11.68
C LYS A 44 -1.95 -4.75 10.32
N LYS A 45 -2.37 -5.83 9.66
CA LYS A 45 -3.34 -5.72 8.57
C LYS A 45 -4.62 -5.23 9.24
N ASP A 46 -4.74 -3.93 9.44
CA ASP A 46 -6.04 -3.34 9.62
C ASP A 46 -6.74 -3.63 8.31
N HIS A 47 -7.67 -4.58 8.34
CA HIS A 47 -8.73 -4.65 7.36
C HIS A 47 -9.50 -3.34 7.54
N TYR A 48 -9.03 -2.29 6.85
CA TYR A 48 -9.77 -1.06 6.71
C TYR A 48 -10.97 -1.39 5.85
N ASP A 49 -12.04 -1.78 6.53
CA ASP A 49 -13.32 -2.03 5.92
C ASP A 49 -14.03 -0.69 5.76
N ILE A 50 -13.99 -0.17 4.54
CA ILE A 50 -14.69 1.07 4.16
C ILE A 50 -16.19 1.01 4.47
N TRP A 51 -16.77 -0.19 4.58
CA TRP A 51 -18.20 -0.36 4.90
C TRP A 51 -18.47 -0.35 6.41
N ALA A 52 -17.44 -0.56 7.24
CA ALA A 52 -17.51 -0.50 8.70
C ALA A 52 -17.08 0.88 9.25
N ASP A 53 -16.47 1.74 8.43
CA ASP A 53 -16.02 3.05 8.86
C ASP A 53 -17.17 4.05 8.93
N SER A 54 -17.64 4.30 10.16
CA SER A 54 -18.71 5.26 10.46
C SER A 54 -18.38 6.71 10.08
N THR A 55 -17.11 7.07 9.91
CA THR A 55 -16.70 8.42 9.47
C THR A 55 -17.07 8.66 8.00
N LEU A 56 -17.25 7.59 7.22
CA LEU A 56 -17.65 7.66 5.82
C LEU A 56 -19.18 7.77 5.63
N ASN A 57 -19.98 7.56 6.68
CA ASN A 57 -21.45 7.59 6.57
C ASN A 57 -22.03 8.99 6.30
N GLY A 58 -21.31 10.05 6.69
CA GLY A 58 -21.75 11.44 6.55
C GLY A 58 -21.01 12.21 5.45
N LEU A 59 -20.30 11.50 4.57
CA LEU A 59 -19.39 12.12 3.61
C LEU A 59 -20.18 12.85 2.51
N ASP A 60 -19.93 14.16 2.39
CA ASP A 60 -20.58 14.99 1.38
C ASP A 60 -19.87 14.81 0.02
N PHE A 61 -20.41 13.91 -0.78
CA PHE A 61 -19.91 13.61 -2.11
C PHE A 61 -20.03 14.77 -3.10
N GLU A 62 -20.90 15.76 -2.86
CA GLU A 62 -20.96 16.95 -3.70
C GLU A 62 -19.83 17.92 -3.36
N ALA A 63 -19.57 18.14 -2.07
CA ALA A 63 -18.44 18.96 -1.63
C ALA A 63 -17.10 18.41 -2.16
N LEU A 64 -16.89 17.10 -2.06
CA LEU A 64 -15.70 16.45 -2.64
C LEU A 64 -15.60 16.62 -4.15
N ARG A 65 -16.72 16.55 -4.87
CA ARG A 65 -16.73 16.73 -6.33
C ARG A 65 -16.42 18.16 -6.73
N GLN A 66 -16.90 19.15 -5.99
CA GLN A 66 -16.56 20.55 -6.23
C GLN A 66 -15.08 20.82 -5.97
N GLN A 67 -14.52 20.21 -4.93
CA GLN A 67 -13.10 20.30 -4.63
C GLN A 67 -12.25 19.64 -5.73
N GLU A 68 -12.62 18.43 -6.17
CA GLU A 68 -11.96 17.74 -7.29
C GLU A 68 -12.00 18.56 -8.58
N LEU A 69 -13.14 19.20 -8.89
CA LEU A 69 -13.29 20.08 -10.05
C LEU A 69 -12.40 21.33 -9.94
N ALA A 70 -12.29 21.91 -8.74
CA ALA A 70 -11.41 23.04 -8.49
C ALA A 70 -9.93 22.66 -8.64
N ASP A 71 -9.54 21.49 -8.13
CA ASP A 71 -8.16 21.00 -8.17
C ASP A 71 -7.73 20.59 -9.58
N LEU A 72 -8.60 19.89 -10.31
CA LEU A 72 -8.30 19.40 -11.67
C LEU A 72 -8.54 20.47 -12.74
N GLY A 73 -9.40 21.46 -12.46
CA GLY A 73 -9.81 22.49 -13.42
C GLY A 73 -10.71 21.98 -14.55
N TYR A 74 -11.13 20.72 -14.49
CA TYR A 74 -12.05 20.09 -15.44
C TYR A 74 -12.86 18.99 -14.76
N ASP A 75 -13.99 18.60 -15.34
CA ASP A 75 -14.84 17.52 -14.84
C ASP A 75 -14.45 16.19 -15.51
N PRO A 76 -13.76 15.26 -14.81
CA PRO A 76 -13.29 14.00 -15.40
C PRO A 76 -14.42 13.12 -15.90
N ARG A 77 -15.63 13.28 -15.35
CA ARG A 77 -16.80 12.45 -15.66
C ARG A 77 -17.46 12.87 -16.97
N LYS A 78 -17.16 14.08 -17.46
CA LYS A 78 -17.62 14.59 -18.76
C LYS A 78 -16.63 14.29 -19.89
N ILE A 79 -15.43 13.83 -19.55
CA ILE A 79 -14.42 13.48 -20.54
C ILE A 79 -14.63 12.03 -20.96
N THR A 80 -14.82 11.82 -22.25
CA THR A 80 -14.85 10.47 -22.81
C THR A 80 -13.46 9.84 -22.61
N PRO A 81 -13.37 8.64 -22.01
CA PRO A 81 -12.08 7.98 -21.83
C PRO A 81 -11.40 7.79 -23.19
N VAL A 82 -10.16 8.30 -23.31
CA VAL A 82 -9.35 8.13 -24.51
C VAL A 82 -8.52 6.86 -24.32
N GLY A 83 -9.02 5.75 -24.85
CA GLY A 83 -8.32 4.49 -24.85
C GLY A 83 -8.75 3.65 -26.05
N SER A 84 -7.76 3.08 -26.75
CA SER A 84 -7.99 2.05 -27.75
C SER A 84 -7.76 0.68 -27.10
N GLU A 85 -8.69 -0.25 -27.33
CA GLU A 85 -8.47 -1.64 -26.94
C GLU A 85 -7.22 -2.16 -27.67
N LYS A 86 -6.27 -2.78 -26.96
CA LYS A 86 -5.15 -3.44 -27.62
C LYS A 86 -5.72 -4.60 -28.43
N THR A 87 -5.71 -4.47 -29.76
CA THR A 87 -5.94 -5.60 -30.66
C THR A 87 -4.94 -6.69 -30.30
N LYS A 88 -5.44 -7.90 -30.03
CA LYS A 88 -4.63 -9.06 -29.67
C LYS A 88 -3.43 -9.19 -30.63
N ALA A 89 -2.23 -9.23 -30.06
CA ALA A 89 -1.00 -9.61 -30.75
C ALA A 89 -0.97 -11.12 -30.99
#